data_AF-A0A9E5HRT4-F1
#
_entry.id   AF-A0A9E5HRT4-F1
#
_cell.length_a   1.000
_cell.length_b   1.000
_cell.length_c   1.000
_cell.angle_alpha   90.00
_cell.angle_beta   90.00
_cell.angle_gamma   90.00
#
_symmetry.space_group_name_H-M   'P 1'
#
loop_
_entity.id
_entity.type
_entity.pdbx_description
1 polymer ?
#
loop_
_entity_poly.entity_id
_entity_poly.type
_entity_poly.pdbx_seq_one_letter_code
_entity_poly.pdbx_strand_id
1 'polypeptide(L)'
;MNAGKNLRLGVNIDHVATVRNARGSSYPDPVRAALISQEAGADGITAHLREDRRHIVDQDIASIIEAINIPLNFEMAATDEMQKIALNHTPHAVC
;
A
#
# COMPACT_ATOMS: atom_id res chain seq x y z
N MET A 1 13.07 -30.90 -2.95
CA MET A 1 11.80 -30.57 -2.26
C MET A 1 10.91 -29.92 -3.30
N ASN A 2 9.73 -30.48 -3.58
CA ASN A 2 8.79 -29.87 -4.52
C ASN A 2 8.31 -28.55 -3.93
N ALA A 3 8.81 -27.43 -4.46
CA ALA A 3 8.27 -26.11 -4.19
C ALA A 3 6.91 -26.01 -4.88
N GLY A 4 5.88 -26.59 -4.26
CA GLY A 4 4.51 -26.18 -4.56
C GLY A 4 4.44 -24.66 -4.42
N LYS A 5 3.76 -23.97 -5.33
CA LYS A 5 3.57 -22.51 -5.25
C LYS A 5 3.10 -22.17 -3.83
N ASN A 6 3.98 -21.58 -3.02
CA ASN A 6 3.60 -21.11 -1.70
C ASN A 6 2.51 -20.04 -1.89
N LEU A 7 1.42 -20.17 -1.14
CA LEU A 7 0.40 -19.13 -1.05
C LEU A 7 1.07 -17.86 -0.52
N ARG A 8 0.78 -16.72 -1.16
CA ARG A 8 1.31 -15.42 -0.77
C ARG A 8 0.26 -14.61 -0.01
N LEU A 9 0.67 -13.88 1.02
CA LEU A 9 -0.17 -12.94 1.77
C LEU A 9 0.20 -11.49 1.40
N GLY A 10 -0.75 -10.78 0.82
CA GLY A 10 -0.71 -9.32 0.69
C GLY A 10 -1.48 -8.67 1.84
N VAL A 11 -0.86 -7.74 2.59
CA VAL A 11 -1.53 -7.04 3.69
C VAL A 11 -2.01 -5.67 3.21
N ASN A 12 -3.32 -5.45 3.19
CA ASN A 12 -3.89 -4.13 2.93
C ASN A 12 -3.83 -3.25 4.19
N ILE A 13 -3.28 -2.04 4.06
CA ILE A 13 -3.04 -1.10 5.17
C ILE A 13 -3.97 0.13 5.18
N ASP A 14 -4.99 0.18 4.32
CA ASP A 14 -5.90 1.32 4.17
C ASP A 14 -6.60 1.72 5.47
N HIS A 15 -6.95 0.73 6.29
CA HIS A 15 -7.65 0.98 7.53
C HIS A 15 -6.76 1.54 8.64
N VAL A 16 -5.44 1.45 8.52
CA VAL A 16 -4.51 2.21 9.38
C VAL A 16 -4.67 3.70 9.10
N ALA A 17 -4.68 4.08 7.81
CA ALA A 17 -4.92 5.46 7.41
C ALA A 17 -6.34 5.94 7.76
N THR A 18 -7.34 5.04 7.75
CA THR A 18 -8.70 5.37 8.23
C THR A 18 -8.68 5.81 9.69
N VAL A 19 -7.99 5.07 10.57
CA VAL A 19 -7.89 5.43 12.00
C VAL A 19 -7.11 6.73 12.19
N ARG A 20 -6.03 6.94 11.42
CA ARG A 20 -5.26 8.18 11.41
C ARG A 20 -6.15 9.38 11.09
N ASN A 21 -6.86 9.29 9.96
CA ASN A 21 -7.65 10.39 9.42
C ASN A 21 -8.83 10.75 10.33
N ALA A 22 -9.43 9.76 11.01
CA ALA A 22 -10.50 9.99 11.98
C ALA A 22 -10.08 10.91 13.15
N ARG A 23 -8.78 11.01 13.44
CA ARG A 23 -8.24 11.89 14.50
C ARG A 23 -7.53 13.13 13.97
N GLY A 24 -7.29 13.22 12.66
CA GLY A 24 -6.52 14.30 12.04
C GLY A 24 -5.08 14.42 12.54
N SER A 25 -4.51 13.32 13.05
CA SER A 25 -3.13 13.28 13.55
C SER A 25 -2.22 12.56 12.54
N SER A 26 -0.91 12.47 12.83
CA SER A 26 0.02 11.65 12.06
C SER A 26 0.04 10.18 12.48
N TYR A 27 -0.81 9.75 13.43
CA TYR A 27 -0.79 8.40 13.99
C TYR A 27 -2.17 7.75 14.06
N PRO A 28 -2.27 6.43 13.80
CA PRO A 28 -1.18 5.53 13.40
C PRO A 28 -0.67 5.79 11.96
N ASP A 29 0.61 5.55 11.73
CA ASP A 29 1.25 5.79 10.44
C ASP A 29 1.15 4.53 9.53
N PRO A 30 0.55 4.62 8.33
CA PRO A 30 0.48 3.53 7.37
C PRO A 30 1.86 2.99 6.94
N VAL A 31 2.88 3.84 6.84
CA VAL A 31 4.25 3.43 6.47
C VAL A 31 4.81 2.48 7.52
N ARG A 32 4.63 2.83 8.80
CA ARG A 32 5.02 1.96 9.91
C ARG A 32 4.27 0.63 9.90
N ALA A 33 2.99 0.63 9.55
CA ALA A 33 2.21 -0.61 9.43
C ALA A 33 2.71 -1.51 8.28
N ALA A 34 3.10 -0.91 7.15
CA ALA A 34 3.71 -1.63 6.04
C ALA A 34 5.03 -2.32 6.46
N LEU A 35 5.92 -1.60 7.16
CA LEU A 35 7.17 -2.13 7.68
C LEU A 35 6.95 -3.29 8.67
N ILE A 36 6.04 -3.13 9.63
CA ILE A 36 5.70 -4.19 10.59
C ILE A 36 5.14 -5.43 9.87
N SER A 37 4.30 -5.22 8.85
CA SER A 37 3.73 -6.33 8.07
C SER A 37 4.81 -7.09 7.29
N GLN A 38 5.76 -6.37 6.70
CA GLN A 38 6.94 -6.97 6.06
C GLN A 38 7.78 -7.76 7.05
N GLU A 39 8.13 -7.18 8.20
CA GLU A 39 8.91 -7.86 9.25
C GLU A 39 8.20 -9.10 9.81
N ALA A 40 6.86 -9.11 9.81
CA ALA A 40 6.03 -10.23 10.21
C ALA A 40 5.86 -11.31 9.12
N GLY A 41 6.44 -11.13 7.93
CA GLY A 41 6.45 -12.14 6.87
C GLY A 41 5.37 -11.96 5.78
N ALA A 42 4.82 -10.77 5.62
CA ALA A 42 3.98 -10.49 4.44
C ALA A 42 4.80 -10.62 3.14
N ASP A 43 4.19 -11.20 2.10
CA ASP A 43 4.80 -11.33 0.78
C ASP A 43 4.61 -10.07 -0.09
N GLY A 44 3.72 -9.17 0.34
CA GLY A 44 3.50 -7.87 -0.29
C GLY A 44 2.61 -6.96 0.56
N ILE A 45 2.62 -5.69 0.23
CA ILE A 45 1.72 -4.68 0.81
C ILE A 45 0.67 -4.31 -0.22
N THR A 46 -0.55 -4.04 0.21
CA THR A 46 -1.60 -3.46 -0.62
C THR A 46 -2.00 -2.11 -0.05
N ALA A 47 -2.13 -1.11 -0.92
CA ALA A 47 -2.64 0.21 -0.56
C ALA A 47 -3.52 0.73 -1.69
N HIS A 48 -4.69 1.26 -1.34
CA HIS A 48 -5.66 1.77 -2.29
C HIS A 48 -5.70 3.29 -2.26
N LEU A 49 -5.10 3.92 -3.27
CA LEU A 49 -5.23 5.36 -3.47
C LEU A 49 -6.56 5.65 -4.16
N ARG A 50 -7.55 6.05 -3.36
CA ARG A 50 -8.85 6.45 -3.89
C ARG A 50 -8.77 7.85 -4.50
N GLU A 51 -9.59 8.12 -5.52
CA GLU A 51 -9.73 9.46 -6.12
C GLU A 51 -10.13 10.54 -5.10
N ASP A 52 -10.95 10.17 -4.10
CA ASP A 52 -11.40 11.07 -3.03
C ASP A 52 -10.44 11.16 -1.83
N ARG A 53 -9.32 10.41 -1.86
CA ARG A 53 -8.29 10.37 -0.80
C ARG A 53 -8.87 10.12 0.60
N ARG A 54 -9.90 9.27 0.67
CA ARG A 54 -10.64 9.00 1.93
C ARG A 54 -9.76 8.44 3.05
N HIS A 55 -8.78 7.60 2.72
CA HIS A 55 -7.86 6.98 3.69
C HIS A 55 -6.41 7.21 3.32
N ILE A 56 -5.87 6.39 2.41
CA ILE A 56 -4.52 6.56 1.86
C ILE A 56 -4.49 7.85 1.05
N VAL A 57 -3.43 8.64 1.24
CA VAL A 57 -3.15 9.85 0.46
C VAL A 57 -1.91 9.67 -0.39
N ASP A 58 -1.70 10.55 -1.36
CA ASP A 58 -0.62 10.47 -2.34
C ASP A 58 0.78 10.37 -1.67
N GLN A 59 0.99 11.10 -0.57
CA GLN A 59 2.24 11.04 0.20
C GLN A 59 2.48 9.67 0.85
N ASP A 60 1.43 8.97 1.28
CA ASP A 60 1.57 7.64 1.88
C ASP A 60 2.16 6.66 0.84
N ILE A 61 1.69 6.72 -0.41
CA ILE A 61 2.14 5.84 -1.49
C ILE A 61 3.64 6.04 -1.74
N ALA A 62 4.08 7.28 -1.89
CA ALA A 62 5.49 7.59 -2.10
C ALA A 62 6.35 7.06 -0.95
N SER A 63 5.93 7.30 0.30
CA SER A 63 6.67 6.88 1.49
C SER A 63 6.65 5.37 1.72
N ILE A 64 5.56 4.67 1.38
CA ILE A 64 5.49 3.20 1.46
C ILE A 64 6.48 2.58 0.47
N ILE A 65 6.50 3.05 -0.79
CA ILE A 65 7.41 2.53 -1.83
C ILE A 65 8.88 2.71 -1.44
N GLU A 66 9.23 3.85 -0.84
CA GLU A 66 10.60 4.10 -0.37
C GLU A 66 10.98 3.21 0.83
N ALA A 67 10.02 2.89 1.70
CA ALA A 67 10.28 2.18 2.95
C ALA A 67 10.34 0.65 2.83
N ILE A 68 9.49 0.04 1.99
CA ILE A 68 9.38 -1.42 1.90
C ILE A 68 10.35 -2.04 0.89
N ASN A 69 10.77 -3.27 1.15
CA ASN A 69 11.60 -4.11 0.26
C ASN A 69 10.80 -5.28 -0.35
N ILE A 70 9.49 -5.36 -0.09
CA ILE A 70 8.56 -6.33 -0.68
C ILE A 70 7.62 -5.64 -1.69
N PRO A 71 7.01 -6.39 -2.63
CA PRO A 71 6.09 -5.82 -3.62
C PRO A 71 4.96 -4.96 -3.04
N LEU A 72 4.69 -3.82 -3.68
CA LEU A 72 3.45 -3.08 -3.53
C LEU A 72 2.44 -3.52 -4.60
N ASN A 73 1.23 -3.87 -4.15
CA ASN A 73 0.02 -3.94 -4.95
C ASN A 73 -0.75 -2.61 -4.81
N PHE A 74 -0.72 -1.80 -5.86
CA PHE A 74 -1.33 -0.47 -5.89
C PHE A 74 -2.77 -0.56 -6.41
N GLU A 75 -3.75 -0.47 -5.51
CA GLU A 75 -5.17 -0.47 -5.88
C GLU A 75 -5.63 0.93 -6.29
N MET A 76 -6.33 1.04 -7.41
CA MET A 76 -6.77 2.32 -7.96
C MET A 76 -8.03 2.21 -8.84
N ALA A 77 -8.72 3.33 -9.02
CA ALA A 77 -9.76 3.44 -10.04
C ALA A 77 -9.14 3.51 -11.46
N ALA A 78 -9.86 3.02 -12.46
CA ALA A 78 -9.43 3.06 -13.86
C ALA A 78 -9.63 4.46 -14.51
N THR A 79 -8.88 5.46 -14.02
CA THR A 79 -8.92 6.84 -14.53
C THR A 79 -7.55 7.31 -15.00
N ASP A 80 -7.53 8.32 -15.89
CA ASP A 80 -6.29 8.89 -16.42
C ASP A 80 -5.38 9.49 -15.34
N GLU A 81 -5.97 10.07 -14.29
CA GLU A 81 -5.22 10.60 -13.14
C GLU A 81 -4.50 9.48 -12.41
N MET A 82 -5.24 8.43 -12.02
CA MET A 82 -4.68 7.31 -11.29
C MET A 82 -3.65 6.52 -12.11
N GLN A 83 -3.88 6.37 -13.43
CA GLN A 83 -2.91 5.74 -14.33
C GLN A 83 -1.59 6.51 -14.35
N LYS A 84 -1.63 7.85 -14.42
CA LYS A 84 -0.42 8.67 -14.37
C LYS A 84 0.32 8.50 -13.04
N ILE A 85 -0.40 8.47 -11.92
CA ILE A 85 0.20 8.24 -10.60
C ILE A 85 0.88 6.87 -10.55
N ALA A 86 0.19 5.81 -11.00
CA ALA A 86 0.77 4.46 -11.04
C ALA A 86 2.01 4.39 -11.94
N LEU A 87 1.99 5.00 -13.13
CA LEU A 87 3.14 5.03 -14.04
C LEU A 87 4.33 5.83 -13.48
N ASN A 88 4.08 6.87 -12.69
CA ASN A 88 5.14 7.63 -12.03
C ASN A 88 5.83 6.82 -10.93
N HIS A 89 5.08 5.95 -10.24
CA HIS A 89 5.58 5.14 -9.13
C HIS A 89 6.05 3.74 -9.55
N THR A 90 5.62 3.24 -10.71
CA THR A 90 5.94 1.90 -11.23
C THR A 90 5.80 0.77 -10.18
N PRO A 91 4.63 0.62 -9.53
CA PRO A 91 4.45 -0.43 -8.52
C PRO A 91 4.58 -1.82 -9.14
N HIS A 92 4.89 -2.83 -8.31
CA HIS A 92 5.04 -4.21 -8.78
C HIS A 92 3.75 -4.76 -9.41
N ALA A 93 2.60 -4.39 -8.86
CA ALA A 93 1.29 -4.77 -9.35
C ALA A 93 0.30 -3.61 -9.20
N VAL A 94 -0.73 -3.63 -10.04
CA VAL A 94 -1.91 -2.75 -9.96
C VAL A 94 -3.17 -3.60 -9.96
N CYS A 95 -4.17 -3.19 -9.18
CA CYS A 95 -5.49 -3.81 -9.11
C CYS A 95 -6.59 -2.76 -9.24
#